data_AF-A0A0G0TY72-F1
#
_entry.id   AF-A0A0G0TY72-F1
#
_cell.length_a   1.000
_cell.length_b   1.000
_cell.length_c   1.000
_cell.angle_alpha   90.00
_cell.angle_beta   90.00
_cell.angle_gamma   90.00
#
_symmetry.space_group_name_H-M   'P 1'
#
loop_
_entity.id
_entity.type
_entity.pdbx_description
1 polymer ?
#
loop_
_entity_poly.entity_id
_entity_poly.type
_entity_poly.pdbx_seq_one_letter_code
_entity_poly.pdbx_strand_id
1 'polypeptide(L)'
;MKNKKYLKTKEGGMSILGALVVGILIVLALSYFNINIRSVVESPTGQENVTYVKDTAKSFWTKYLAEPALYLWNDVWVNIFWKGFISNMERIRDGKPTDLDNAAQRIKM
;
A
#
# COMPACT_ATOMS: atom_id res chain seq x y z
N MET A 1 -28.90 -31.16 2.40
CA MET A 1 -28.11 -30.56 1.29
C MET A 1 -27.30 -29.38 1.82
N LYS A 2 -25.96 -29.43 1.76
CA LYS A 2 -25.06 -28.32 2.16
C LYS A 2 -24.87 -27.37 0.97
N ASN A 3 -25.29 -26.12 1.10
CA ASN A 3 -25.12 -25.08 0.07
C ASN A 3 -23.80 -24.32 0.30
N LYS A 4 -22.74 -24.67 -0.43
CA LYS A 4 -21.49 -23.91 -0.44
C LYS A 4 -21.62 -22.78 -1.46
N LYS A 5 -21.89 -21.56 -0.98
CA LYS A 5 -21.73 -20.35 -1.79
C LYS A 5 -20.24 -20.09 -2.02
N TYR A 6 -19.83 -20.17 -3.28
CA TYR A 6 -18.50 -19.79 -3.73
C TYR A 6 -18.31 -18.27 -3.56
N LEU A 7 -17.40 -17.86 -2.69
CA LEU A 7 -16.97 -16.46 -2.57
C LEU A 7 -16.04 -16.15 -3.73
N LYS A 8 -16.52 -15.38 -4.72
CA LYS A 8 -15.70 -14.85 -5.81
C LYS A 8 -14.80 -13.76 -5.24
N THR A 9 -13.51 -14.05 -5.08
CA THR A 9 -12.48 -13.04 -4.77
C THR A 9 -12.42 -12.05 -5.93
N LYS A 10 -12.76 -10.79 -5.65
CA LYS A 10 -12.59 -9.69 -6.59
C LYS A 10 -11.10 -9.37 -6.61
N GLU A 11 -10.37 -9.95 -7.56
CA GLU A 11 -8.98 -9.60 -7.83
C GLU A 11 -8.95 -8.16 -8.36
N GLY A 12 -8.77 -7.21 -7.44
CA GLY A 12 -8.65 -5.79 -7.74
C GLY A 12 -7.27 -5.50 -8.33
N GLY A 13 -7.09 -5.79 -9.62
CA GLY A 13 -5.94 -5.28 -10.38
C GLY A 13 -5.91 -3.74 -10.34
N MET A 14 -4.71 -3.17 -10.25
CA MET A 14 -4.51 -1.72 -10.25
C MET A 14 -5.12 -1.12 -11.54
N SER A 15 -6.02 -0.15 -11.40
CA SER A 15 -6.59 0.54 -12.56
C SER A 15 -5.49 1.32 -13.30
N ILE A 16 -5.66 1.53 -14.61
CA ILE A 16 -4.70 2.31 -15.43
C ILE A 16 -4.45 3.69 -14.80
N LEU A 17 -5.50 4.31 -14.26
CA LEU A 17 -5.40 5.56 -13.52
C LEU A 17 -4.51 5.44 -12.27
N GLY A 18 -4.68 4.36 -11.51
CA GLY A 18 -3.83 4.07 -10.34
C GLY A 18 -2.36 3.88 -10.72
N ALA A 19 -2.09 3.15 -11.81
CA ALA A 19 -0.73 2.96 -12.31
C ALA A 19 -0.07 4.29 -12.74
N LEU A 20 -0.84 5.18 -13.39
CA LEU A 20 -0.36 6.51 -13.78
C LEU A 20 -0.04 7.39 -12.56
N VAL A 21 -0.93 7.41 -11.56
CA VAL A 21 -0.70 8.17 -10.32
C VAL A 21 0.55 7.67 -9.61
N VAL A 22 0.72 6.35 -9.49
CA VAL A 22 1.93 5.74 -8.90
C VAL A 22 3.18 6.10 -9.73
N GLY A 23 3.10 6.04 -11.05
CA GLY A 23 4.20 6.45 -11.94
C GLY A 23 4.63 7.90 -11.73
N ILE A 24 3.67 8.81 -11.60
CA ILE A 24 3.94 10.23 -11.30
C ILE A 24 4.61 10.38 -9.92
N LEU A 25 4.10 9.69 -8.89
CA LEU A 25 4.69 9.74 -7.55
C LEU A 25 6.14 9.22 -7.53
N ILE A 26 6.45 8.19 -8.31
CA ILE A 26 7.82 7.67 -8.44
C ILE A 26 8.74 8.72 -9.09
N VAL A 27 8.31 9.35 -10.18
CA VAL A 27 9.10 10.41 -10.84
C VAL A 27 9.33 11.60 -9.91
N LEU A 28 8.29 12.01 -9.16
CA LEU A 28 8.41 13.07 -8.16
C LEU A 28 9.37 12.71 -7.04
N ALA A 29 9.32 11.49 -6.52
CA ALA A 29 10.24 11.01 -5.50
C ALA A 29 11.70 11.02 -6.01
N LEU A 30 11.95 10.50 -7.21
CA LEU A 30 13.28 10.54 -7.83
C LEU A 30 13.78 11.98 -8.06
N SER A 31 12.88 12.87 -8.47
CA SER A 31 13.17 14.31 -8.61
C SER A 31 13.50 14.96 -7.27
N TYR A 32 12.80 14.60 -6.18
CA TYR A 32 13.09 15.09 -4.83
C TYR A 32 14.51 14.72 -4.38
N PHE A 33 14.99 13.53 -4.75
CA PHE A 33 16.37 13.10 -4.51
C PHE A 33 17.40 13.67 -5.51
N ASN A 34 17.01 14.62 -6.38
CA ASN A 34 17.84 15.21 -7.42
C ASN A 34 18.46 14.18 -8.39
N ILE A 35 17.79 13.04 -8.59
CA ILE A 35 18.26 12.02 -9.53
C ILE A 35 17.86 12.43 -10.95
N ASN A 36 18.85 12.73 -11.79
CA ASN A 36 18.62 12.98 -13.21
C ASN A 36 18.36 11.64 -13.94
N ILE A 37 17.08 11.33 -14.12
CA ILE A 37 16.63 10.09 -14.77
C ILE A 37 17.19 10.00 -16.21
N ARG A 38 17.25 11.12 -16.93
CA ARG A 38 17.75 11.17 -18.32
C ARG A 38 19.21 10.73 -18.42
N SER A 39 20.09 11.26 -17.57
CA SER A 39 21.52 10.90 -17.60
C SER A 39 21.77 9.44 -17.22
N VAL A 40 20.92 8.87 -16.37
CA VAL A 40 21.01 7.46 -15.96
C VAL A 40 20.57 6.53 -17.08
N VAL A 41 19.51 6.86 -17.83
CA VAL A 41 19.01 5.99 -18.92
C VAL A 41 19.80 6.13 -20.22
N GLU A 42 20.41 7.29 -20.50
CA GLU A 42 21.16 7.52 -21.75
C GLU A 42 22.61 7.01 -21.70
N SER A 43 23.17 6.70 -20.52
CA SER A 43 24.55 6.23 -20.40
C SER A 43 24.63 4.70 -20.30
N PRO A 44 25.54 4.02 -21.04
CA PRO A 44 25.75 2.58 -20.92
C PRO A 44 26.09 2.15 -19.48
N THR A 45 26.98 2.89 -18.82
CA THR A 45 27.36 2.67 -17.42
C THR A 45 26.20 2.90 -16.45
N GLY A 46 25.31 3.87 -16.74
CA GLY A 46 24.11 4.10 -15.95
C GLY A 46 23.15 2.91 -16.01
N GLN A 47 22.92 2.36 -17.21
CA GLN A 47 22.07 1.18 -17.39
C GLN A 47 22.62 -0.08 -16.70
N GLU A 48 23.93 -0.29 -16.79
CA GLU A 48 24.61 -1.44 -16.16
C GLU A 48 24.57 -1.34 -14.62
N ASN A 49 24.88 -0.16 -14.07
CA ASN A 49 24.81 0.08 -12.62
C ASN A 49 23.38 0.02 -12.08
N VAL A 50 22.39 0.52 -12.83
CA VAL A 50 20.97 0.40 -12.45
C VAL A 50 20.57 -1.06 -12.32
N THR A 51 21.00 -1.90 -13.26
CA THR A 51 20.70 -3.34 -13.21
C THR A 51 21.32 -3.98 -11.98
N TYR A 52 22.60 -3.72 -11.72
CA TYR A 52 23.29 -4.23 -10.53
C TYR A 52 22.65 -3.78 -9.20
N VAL A 53 22.36 -2.49 -9.07
CA VAL A 53 21.72 -1.92 -7.87
C VAL A 53 20.29 -2.44 -7.72
N LYS A 54 19.54 -2.56 -8.81
CA LYS A 54 18.19 -3.11 -8.81
C LYS A 54 18.17 -4.55 -8.32
N ASP A 55 19.07 -5.39 -8.82
CA ASP A 55 19.11 -6.80 -8.43
C ASP A 55 19.55 -6.97 -6.97
N THR A 56 20.53 -6.17 -6.53
CA THR A 56 20.96 -6.13 -5.13
C THR A 56 19.85 -5.66 -4.21
N ALA A 57 19.18 -4.55 -4.56
CA ALA A 57 18.08 -4.00 -3.79
C ALA A 57 16.88 -4.95 -3.76
N LYS A 58 16.55 -5.60 -4.90
CA LYS A 58 15.49 -6.60 -4.98
C LYS A 58 15.80 -7.81 -4.11
N SER A 59 17.04 -8.31 -4.15
CA SER A 59 17.50 -9.42 -3.33
C SER A 59 17.42 -9.06 -1.84
N PHE A 60 17.94 -7.89 -1.45
CA PHE A 60 17.91 -7.40 -0.08
C PHE A 60 16.47 -7.21 0.43
N TRP A 61 15.62 -6.57 -0.37
CA TRP A 61 14.20 -6.41 -0.07
C TRP A 61 13.54 -7.76 0.15
N THR A 62 13.66 -8.66 -0.82
CA THR A 62 12.98 -9.98 -0.78
C THR A 62 13.48 -10.83 0.40
N LYS A 63 14.77 -10.76 0.72
CA LYS A 63 15.38 -11.60 1.75
C LYS A 63 15.19 -11.08 3.17
N TYR A 64 15.17 -9.76 3.37
CA TYR A 64 15.23 -9.17 4.72
C TYR A 64 14.06 -8.26 5.06
N LEU A 65 13.51 -7.54 4.08
CA LEU A 65 12.54 -6.47 4.36
C LEU A 65 11.11 -6.84 4.00
N ALA A 66 10.91 -7.71 3.00
CA ALA A 66 9.60 -7.99 2.43
C ALA A 66 8.64 -8.55 3.49
N GLU A 67 9.07 -9.55 4.25
CA GLU A 67 8.22 -10.17 5.28
C GLU A 67 7.89 -9.21 6.43
N PRO A 68 8.85 -8.53 7.08
CA PRO A 68 8.54 -7.51 8.09
C PRO A 68 7.67 -6.37 7.55
N ALA A 69 7.96 -5.88 6.34
CA ALA A 69 7.18 -4.81 5.73
C ALA A 69 5.75 -5.24 5.42
N LEU A 70 5.55 -6.48 4.94
CA LEU A 70 4.22 -7.03 4.70
C LEU A 70 3.43 -7.22 6.00
N TYR A 71 4.07 -7.66 7.08
CA TYR A 71 3.44 -7.73 8.40
C TYR A 71 3.01 -6.34 8.88
N LEU A 72 3.94 -5.37 8.88
CA LEU A 72 3.62 -4.01 9.29
C LEU A 72 2.54 -3.38 8.41
N TRP A 73 2.56 -3.63 7.11
CA TRP A 73 1.55 -3.10 6.21
C TRP A 73 0.19 -3.75 6.41
N ASN A 74 0.11 -5.09 6.37
CA ASN A 74 -1.17 -5.79 6.37
C ASN A 74 -1.78 -5.89 7.77
N ASP A 75 -0.99 -6.31 8.75
CA ASP A 75 -1.49 -6.64 10.08
C ASP A 75 -1.54 -5.42 11.00
N VAL A 76 -0.59 -4.49 10.87
CA VAL A 76 -0.58 -3.29 11.70
C VAL A 76 -1.32 -2.16 11.00
N TRP A 77 -0.82 -1.66 9.88
CA TRP A 77 -1.37 -0.48 9.24
C TRP A 77 -2.78 -0.72 8.69
N VAL A 78 -2.96 -1.73 7.82
CA VAL A 78 -4.24 -1.98 7.18
C VAL A 78 -5.27 -2.50 8.19
N ASN A 79 -4.91 -3.52 8.98
CA ASN A 79 -5.88 -4.19 9.83
C ASN A 79 -6.24 -3.39 11.10
N ILE A 80 -5.25 -2.84 11.82
CA ILE A 80 -5.52 -2.10 13.06
C ILE A 80 -6.01 -0.69 12.75
N PHE A 81 -5.32 0.04 11.87
CA PHE A 81 -5.61 1.45 11.64
C PHE A 81 -6.59 1.68 10.48
N TRP A 82 -6.23 1.28 9.25
CA TRP A 82 -6.93 1.72 8.04
C TRP A 82 -8.38 1.22 7.97
N LYS A 83 -8.62 -0.05 8.28
CA LYS A 83 -9.98 -0.61 8.29
C LYS A 83 -10.88 0.10 9.32
N GLY A 84 -10.37 0.29 10.54
CA GLY A 84 -11.08 1.01 11.59
C GLY A 84 -11.37 2.46 11.19
N PHE A 85 -10.38 3.14 10.63
CA PHE A 85 -10.52 4.51 10.12
C PHE A 85 -11.62 4.60 9.06
N ILE A 86 -11.53 3.80 7.98
CA ILE A 86 -12.51 3.85 6.89
C ILE A 86 -13.91 3.47 7.39
N SER A 87 -14.04 2.45 8.22
CA SER A 87 -15.34 2.06 8.76
C SER A 87 -15.98 3.18 9.58
N ASN A 88 -15.22 3.87 10.42
CA ASN A 88 -15.73 5.01 11.18
C ASN A 88 -16.07 6.21 10.29
N MET A 89 -15.28 6.47 9.25
CA MET A 89 -15.61 7.50 8.24
C MET A 89 -16.90 7.20 7.49
N GLU A 90 -17.14 5.95 7.11
CA GLU A 90 -18.41 5.52 6.49
C GLU A 90 -19.59 5.69 7.45
N ARG A 91 -19.41 5.37 8.74
CA ARG A 91 -20.45 5.56 9.76
C ARG A 91 -20.78 7.04 9.97
N ILE A 92 -19.78 7.92 10.02
CA ILE A 92 -19.99 9.38 10.09
C ILE A 92 -20.78 9.86 8.88
N ARG A 93 -20.39 9.45 7.67
CA ARG A 93 -21.11 9.79 6.44
C ARG A 93 -22.58 9.33 6.48
N ASP A 94 -22.82 8.14 7.00
CA ASP A 94 -24.16 7.53 7.09
C ASP A 94 -24.96 7.99 8.33
N GLY A 95 -24.42 8.87 9.18
CA GLY A 95 -25.08 9.34 10.40
C GLY A 95 -25.21 8.28 11.51
N LYS A 96 -24.34 7.26 11.53
CA LYS A 96 -24.33 6.17 12.52
C LYS A 96 -23.30 6.43 13.64
N PRO A 97 -23.54 5.98 14.88
CA PRO A 97 -22.59 6.14 15.99
C PRO A 97 -21.27 5.46 15.69
N THR A 98 -20.13 6.08 15.97
CA THR A 98 -18.80 5.49 15.76
C THR A 98 -18.47 4.39 16.79
N ASP A 99 -17.37 3.68 16.58
CA ASP A 99 -16.89 2.70 17.57
C ASP A 99 -16.53 3.38 18.90
N LEU A 100 -16.07 4.63 18.85
CA LEU A 100 -15.81 5.46 20.04
C LEU A 100 -17.11 5.82 20.76
N ASP A 101 -18.16 6.20 20.04
CA ASP A 101 -19.47 6.48 20.63
C ASP A 101 -20.04 5.24 21.35
N ASN A 102 -19.94 4.07 20.69
CA ASN A 102 -20.38 2.80 21.26
C ASN A 102 -19.56 2.42 22.51
N ALA A 103 -18.24 2.61 22.47
CA ALA A 103 -17.36 2.35 23.61
C ALA A 103 -17.67 3.28 24.78
N ALA A 104 -17.91 4.57 24.51
CA ALA A 104 -18.28 5.55 25.53
C ALA A 104 -19.64 5.23 26.18
N GLN A 105 -20.61 4.75 25.41
CA GLN A 105 -21.91 4.31 25.93
C GLN A 105 -21.77 3.09 26.87
N ARG A 106 -20.89 2.14 26.53
CA ARG A 106 -20.65 0.94 27.36
C ARG A 106 -20.05 1.24 28.73
N ILE A 107 -19.31 2.34 28.89
CA ILE A 107 -18.70 2.73 30.17
C ILE A 107 -19.71 3.48 31.06
N LYS A 108 -20.77 4.05 30.49
CA LYS A 108 -21.80 4.81 31.21
C LYS A 108 -22.98 3.96 31.71
N MET A 109 -23.05 2.68 31.33
CA MET A 109 -24.02 1.69 31.82
C MET A 109 -23.44 0.91 32.99
#